data_AF-A0A2N1DIT2-F1
#
_entry.id   AF-A0A2N1DIT2-F1
#
_cell.length_a   1.000
_cell.length_b   1.000
_cell.length_c   1.000
_cell.angle_alpha   90.00
_cell.angle_beta   90.00
_cell.angle_gamma   90.00
#
_symmetry.space_group_name_H-M   'P 1'
#
loop_
_entity.id
_entity.type
_entity.pdbx_description
1 polymer ?
#
loop_
_entity_poly.entity_id
_entity_poly.type
_entity_poly.pdbx_seq_one_letter_code
_entity_poly.pdbx_strand_id
1 'polypeptide(L)'
;MPSFDIVSEIDMSELKNAIDNANRELATRFDFRGVKASFEITNDVAKLSAEHDSQLRQLVDMLRTNLIKRGVDSRAMDPETPNHTGKTWTQVIKFKEGVDQPTAKKLVKLIKDNKMKVQVAVQGEQLRVTGKKRDDLQAVMTLVKGTELDQGFQFNNFRD
;
A
#
# COMPACT_ATOMS: atom_id res chain seq x y z
N MET A 1 -25.09 8.49 16.28
CA MET A 1 -23.97 9.47 16.26
C MET A 1 -23.14 9.04 15.08
N PRO A 2 -22.92 9.92 14.10
CA PRO A 2 -22.33 9.50 12.86
C PRO A 2 -20.90 8.97 13.07
N SER A 3 -20.52 7.99 12.26
CA SER A 3 -19.20 7.37 12.31
C SER A 3 -18.75 6.87 10.95
N PHE A 4 -17.46 6.59 10.83
CA PHE A 4 -16.85 5.91 9.68
C PHE A 4 -15.63 5.10 10.16
N ASP A 5 -15.12 4.23 9.31
CA ASP A 5 -13.89 3.48 9.56
C ASP A 5 -12.75 3.99 8.69
N ILE A 6 -11.56 4.09 9.29
CA ILE A 6 -10.28 4.24 8.60
C ILE A 6 -9.71 2.84 8.41
N VAL A 7 -9.54 2.46 7.16
CA VAL A 7 -8.96 1.18 6.75
C VAL A 7 -7.74 1.42 5.84
N SER A 8 -6.96 0.38 5.63
CA SER A 8 -5.88 0.35 4.65
C SER A 8 -6.00 -0.94 3.86
N GLU A 9 -6.83 -0.92 2.83
CA GLU A 9 -7.14 -2.09 2.03
C GLU A 9 -6.40 -2.02 0.70
N ILE A 10 -6.02 -3.18 0.19
CA ILE A 10 -5.42 -3.32 -1.13
C ILE A 10 -6.42 -4.07 -2.01
N ASP A 11 -6.77 -3.46 -3.14
CA ASP A 11 -7.55 -4.18 -4.14
C ASP A 11 -6.67 -5.25 -4.79
N MET A 12 -6.89 -6.49 -4.37
CA MET A 12 -6.14 -7.65 -4.83
C MET A 12 -6.32 -7.94 -6.33
N SER A 13 -7.45 -7.55 -6.91
CA SER A 13 -7.68 -7.69 -8.35
C SER A 13 -6.84 -6.69 -9.11
N GLU A 14 -6.81 -5.44 -8.65
CA GLU A 14 -5.98 -4.40 -9.27
C GLU A 14 -4.48 -4.62 -9.04
N LEU A 15 -4.08 -5.19 -7.90
CA LEU A 15 -2.69 -5.62 -7.67
C LEU A 15 -2.25 -6.67 -8.70
N LYS A 16 -3.06 -7.72 -8.92
CA LYS A 16 -2.77 -8.74 -9.95
C LYS A 16 -2.70 -8.12 -11.35
N ASN A 17 -3.66 -7.26 -11.67
CA ASN A 17 -3.67 -6.54 -12.95
C ASN A 17 -2.44 -5.63 -13.13
N ALA A 18 -1.93 -5.01 -12.08
CA ALA A 18 -0.72 -4.20 -12.11
C ALA A 18 0.53 -5.07 -12.38
N ILE A 19 0.60 -6.26 -11.78
CA ILE A 19 1.69 -7.22 -12.01
C ILE A 19 1.64 -7.78 -13.43
N ASP A 20 0.46 -8.10 -13.96
CA ASP A 20 0.30 -8.52 -15.35
C ASP A 20 0.72 -7.41 -16.33
N ASN A 21 0.37 -6.16 -16.03
CA ASN A 21 0.84 -5.01 -16.80
C ASN A 21 2.37 -4.86 -16.73
N ALA A 22 2.98 -5.03 -15.55
CA ALA A 22 4.43 -4.98 -15.39
C ALA A 22 5.14 -6.09 -16.18
N ASN A 23 4.56 -7.30 -16.23
CA ASN A 23 5.06 -8.40 -17.06
C ASN A 23 4.98 -8.07 -18.57
N ARG A 24 3.89 -7.44 -19.03
CA ARG A 24 3.76 -6.98 -20.43
C ARG A 24 4.78 -5.89 -20.75
N GLU A 25 4.97 -4.93 -19.85
CA GLU A 25 5.96 -3.86 -20.00
C GLU A 25 7.37 -4.45 -20.09
N LEU A 26 7.73 -5.34 -19.16
CA LEU A 26 9.00 -6.07 -19.16
C LEU A 26 9.28 -6.80 -20.48
N ALA A 27 8.28 -7.48 -21.04
CA ALA A 27 8.43 -8.20 -22.31
C ALA A 27 8.74 -7.28 -23.51
N THR A 28 8.38 -6.00 -23.42
CA THR A 28 8.61 -5.01 -24.49
C THR A 28 9.89 -4.21 -24.30
N ARG A 29 10.52 -4.27 -23.13
CA ARG A 29 11.72 -3.51 -22.80
C ARG A 29 12.96 -4.07 -23.50
N PHE A 30 13.57 -3.24 -24.35
CA PHE A 30 14.74 -3.63 -25.14
C PHE A 30 15.94 -4.03 -24.26
N ASP A 31 16.16 -3.33 -23.16
CA ASP A 31 17.24 -3.56 -22.20
C ASP A 31 17.08 -4.85 -21.38
N PHE A 32 15.90 -5.46 -21.39
CA PHE A 32 15.63 -6.77 -20.78
C PHE A 32 15.58 -7.91 -21.81
N ARG A 33 15.88 -7.64 -23.09
CA ARG A 33 15.87 -8.67 -24.13
C ARG A 33 16.97 -9.71 -23.89
N GLY A 34 16.57 -10.96 -23.66
CA GLY A 34 17.50 -12.06 -23.35
C GLY A 34 17.93 -12.12 -21.88
N VAL A 35 17.46 -11.18 -21.05
CA VAL A 35 17.65 -11.20 -19.59
C VAL A 35 16.56 -12.07 -18.96
N LYS A 36 16.95 -12.94 -18.03
CA LYS A 36 15.97 -13.67 -17.21
C LYS A 36 15.45 -12.77 -16.10
N ALA A 37 14.26 -12.22 -16.31
CA ALA A 37 13.55 -11.40 -15.33
C ALA A 37 12.06 -11.78 -15.26
N SER A 38 11.45 -11.67 -14.08
CA SER A 38 10.03 -11.97 -13.89
C SER A 38 9.38 -11.19 -12.75
N PHE A 39 8.05 -11.03 -12.86
CA PHE A 39 7.17 -10.71 -11.75
C PHE A 39 6.21 -11.87 -11.50
N GLU A 40 6.20 -12.38 -10.28
CA GLU A 40 5.28 -13.43 -9.82
C GLU A 40 4.47 -12.91 -8.63
N ILE A 41 3.22 -13.34 -8.46
CA ILE A 41 2.42 -13.07 -7.27
C ILE A 41 1.80 -14.35 -6.74
N THR A 42 1.99 -14.61 -5.44
CA THR A 42 1.40 -15.74 -4.73
C THR A 42 0.91 -15.27 -3.36
N ASN A 43 -0.35 -15.52 -3.02
CA ASN A 43 -0.93 -15.15 -1.72
C ASN A 43 -0.54 -13.74 -1.28
N ASP A 44 -0.73 -12.77 -2.18
CA ASP A 44 -0.56 -11.35 -1.90
C ASP A 44 0.90 -10.94 -1.65
N VAL A 45 1.85 -11.81 -2.02
CA VAL A 45 3.28 -11.55 -2.01
C VAL A 45 3.79 -11.55 -3.44
N ALA A 46 4.39 -10.43 -3.84
CA ALA A 46 5.06 -10.33 -5.12
C ALA A 46 6.51 -10.79 -5.01
N LYS A 47 6.98 -11.56 -5.97
CA LYS A 47 8.37 -11.99 -6.09
C LYS A 47 8.92 -11.48 -7.41
N LEU A 48 9.98 -10.69 -7.32
CA LEU A 48 10.70 -10.16 -8.46
C LEU A 48 12.00 -10.94 -8.60
N SER A 49 12.38 -11.27 -9.83
CA SER A 49 13.67 -11.91 -10.09
C SER A 49 14.37 -11.27 -11.28
N ALA A 50 15.70 -11.19 -11.23
CA ALA A 50 16.56 -10.68 -12.29
C ALA A 50 17.98 -11.28 -12.20
N GLU A 51 18.81 -11.08 -13.21
CA GLU A 51 20.21 -11.58 -13.20
C GLU A 51 21.17 -10.63 -12.48
N HIS A 52 20.78 -9.36 -12.29
CA HIS A 52 21.58 -8.34 -11.62
C HIS A 52 20.76 -7.49 -10.64
N ASP A 53 21.39 -7.01 -9.56
CA ASP A 53 20.77 -6.10 -8.58
C ASP A 53 20.23 -4.81 -9.22
N SER A 54 20.95 -4.24 -10.19
CA SER A 54 20.51 -3.05 -10.91
C SER A 54 19.24 -3.27 -11.72
N GLN A 55 19.06 -4.47 -12.30
CA GLN A 55 17.83 -4.85 -13.00
C GLN A 55 16.70 -5.05 -12.00
N LEU A 56 16.96 -5.68 -10.85
CA LEU A 56 15.97 -5.88 -9.81
C LEU A 56 15.37 -4.54 -9.32
N ARG A 57 16.21 -3.52 -9.10
CA ARG A 57 15.73 -2.16 -8.76
C ARG A 57 14.83 -1.58 -9.84
N GLN A 58 15.18 -1.75 -11.12
CA GLN A 58 14.34 -1.32 -12.23
C GLN A 58 12.99 -2.06 -12.28
N LEU A 59 12.97 -3.35 -11.92
CA LEU A 59 11.72 -4.10 -11.79
C LEU A 59 10.85 -3.53 -10.66
N VAL A 60 11.44 -3.18 -9.51
CA VAL A 60 10.72 -2.55 -8.39
C VAL A 60 10.07 -1.24 -8.83
N ASP A 61 10.81 -0.38 -9.53
CA ASP A 61 10.30 0.92 -10.01
C ASP A 61 9.19 0.76 -11.07
N MET A 62 9.35 -0.23 -11.96
CA MET A 62 8.32 -0.60 -12.95
C MET A 62 7.05 -1.10 -12.27
N LEU A 63 7.16 -1.91 -11.20
CA LEU A 63 6.01 -2.34 -10.42
C LEU A 63 5.32 -1.16 -9.73
N ARG A 64 6.08 -0.26 -9.06
CA ARG A 64 5.54 0.96 -8.45
C ARG A 64 4.71 1.77 -9.44
N THR A 65 5.25 1.98 -10.64
CA THR A 65 4.59 2.73 -11.70
C THR A 65 3.28 2.06 -12.15
N ASN A 66 3.28 0.74 -12.30
CA ASN A 66 2.10 -0.01 -12.71
C ASN A 66 1.01 -0.06 -11.61
N LEU A 67 1.40 -0.11 -10.33
CA LEU A 67 0.45 0.00 -9.21
C LEU A 67 -0.27 1.35 -9.21
N ILE A 68 0.47 2.45 -9.36
CA ILE A 68 -0.10 3.80 -9.41
C ILE A 68 -1.10 3.92 -10.58
N LYS A 69 -0.77 3.38 -11.76
CA LYS A 69 -1.67 3.38 -12.93
C LYS A 69 -2.97 2.61 -12.69
N ARG A 70 -2.98 1.65 -11.75
CA ARG A 70 -4.16 0.88 -11.33
C ARG A 70 -4.85 1.43 -10.08
N GLY A 71 -4.38 2.57 -9.55
CA GLY A 71 -4.94 3.15 -8.33
C GLY A 71 -4.59 2.38 -7.06
N VAL A 72 -3.61 1.47 -7.11
CA VAL A 72 -3.08 0.77 -5.94
C VAL A 72 -2.00 1.63 -5.30
N ASP A 73 -2.06 1.82 -3.99
CA ASP A 73 -1.08 2.65 -3.28
C ASP A 73 0.29 1.96 -3.22
N SER A 74 1.22 2.44 -4.06
CA SER A 74 2.59 1.92 -4.10
C SER A 74 3.39 2.14 -2.80
N ARG A 75 2.93 3.01 -1.88
CA ARG A 75 3.53 3.16 -0.54
C ARG A 75 3.30 1.95 0.34
N ALA A 76 2.23 1.19 0.08
CA ALA A 76 1.97 -0.05 0.79
C ALA A 76 3.00 -1.15 0.46
N MET A 77 3.82 -0.99 -0.59
CA MET A 77 4.91 -1.92 -0.86
C MET A 77 5.92 -1.93 0.29
N ASP A 78 6.22 -3.12 0.78
CA ASP A 78 7.27 -3.39 1.77
C ASP A 78 8.29 -4.37 1.16
N PRO A 79 9.26 -3.86 0.38
CA PRO A 79 10.28 -4.69 -0.24
C PRO A 79 11.24 -5.22 0.81
N GLU A 80 11.36 -6.55 0.90
CA GLU A 80 12.36 -7.19 1.73
C GLU A 80 13.77 -7.01 1.14
N THR A 81 14.79 -7.34 1.93
CA THR A 81 16.18 -7.31 1.45
C THR A 81 16.34 -8.25 0.24
N PRO A 82 16.93 -7.78 -0.88
CA PRO A 82 17.27 -8.64 -2.01
C PRO A 82 18.13 -9.82 -1.57
N ASN A 83 17.78 -11.01 -2.04
CA ASN A 83 18.58 -12.21 -1.87
C ASN A 83 19.25 -12.59 -3.20
N HIS A 84 20.49 -13.07 -3.14
CA HIS A 84 21.25 -13.49 -4.30
C HIS A 84 21.60 -14.98 -4.19
N THR A 85 21.12 -15.76 -5.15
CA THR A 85 21.38 -17.20 -5.22
C THR A 85 21.86 -17.57 -6.62
N GLY A 86 23.09 -18.08 -6.72
CA GLY A 86 23.68 -18.48 -8.00
C GLY A 86 23.88 -17.29 -8.93
N LYS A 87 23.06 -17.21 -9.99
CA LYS A 87 23.06 -16.11 -10.98
C LYS A 87 21.81 -15.23 -10.88
N THR A 88 20.98 -15.44 -9.87
CA THR A 88 19.65 -14.82 -9.80
C THR A 88 19.53 -14.01 -8.52
N TRP A 89 19.21 -12.74 -8.70
CA TRP A 89 18.75 -11.85 -7.66
C TRP A 89 17.24 -11.99 -7.53
N THR A 90 16.75 -12.11 -6.31
CA THR A 90 15.33 -12.21 -6.00
C THR A 90 14.99 -11.22 -4.91
N GLN A 91 13.89 -10.51 -5.07
CA GLN A 91 13.33 -9.66 -4.02
C GLN A 91 11.88 -9.99 -3.81
N VAL A 92 11.55 -10.26 -2.55
CA VAL A 92 10.17 -10.46 -2.10
C VAL A 92 9.62 -9.10 -1.71
N ILE A 93 8.39 -8.80 -2.17
CA ILE A 93 7.67 -7.58 -1.83
C ILE A 93 6.37 -8.01 -1.20
N LYS A 94 6.22 -7.68 0.08
CA LYS A 94 4.96 -7.78 0.80
C LYS A 94 4.20 -6.47 0.61
N PHE A 95 2.90 -6.51 0.86
CA PHE A 95 2.08 -5.33 0.83
C PHE A 95 1.41 -5.13 2.18
N LYS A 96 1.49 -3.92 2.72
CA LYS A 96 0.91 -3.54 4.00
C LYS A 96 -0.61 -3.39 3.82
N GLU A 97 -1.33 -4.35 4.37
CA GLU A 97 -2.78 -4.32 4.50
C GLU A 97 -3.16 -4.14 5.97
N GLY A 98 -4.29 -3.48 6.21
CA GLY A 98 -4.75 -3.12 7.54
C GLY A 98 -3.94 -2.00 8.17
N VAL A 99 -4.45 -1.51 9.30
CA VAL A 99 -3.81 -0.49 10.11
C VAL A 99 -3.22 -1.17 11.35
N ASP A 100 -1.90 -1.39 11.30
CA ASP A 100 -1.17 -2.00 12.40
C ASP A 100 -1.21 -1.16 13.69
N GLN A 101 -0.91 -1.78 14.83
CA GLN A 101 -1.02 -1.10 16.13
C GLN A 101 -0.12 0.17 16.23
N PRO A 102 1.13 0.17 15.74
CA PRO A 102 1.95 1.39 15.65
C PRO A 102 1.27 2.51 14.85
N THR A 103 0.75 2.23 13.66
CA THR A 103 0.10 3.23 12.79
C THR A 103 -1.21 3.71 13.38
N ALA A 104 -1.99 2.80 13.97
CA ALA A 104 -3.22 3.14 14.68
C ALA A 104 -2.95 4.13 15.83
N LYS A 105 -1.90 3.90 16.62
CA LYS A 105 -1.48 4.83 17.68
C LYS A 105 -1.06 6.20 17.13
N LYS A 106 -0.31 6.23 16.01
CA LYS A 106 0.07 7.48 15.33
C LYS A 106 -1.17 8.27 14.87
N LEU A 107 -2.15 7.60 14.23
CA LEU A 107 -3.40 8.22 13.78
C LEU A 107 -4.23 8.76 14.94
N VAL A 108 -4.39 7.98 16.02
CA VAL A 108 -5.12 8.43 17.22
C VAL A 108 -4.44 9.66 17.83
N LYS A 109 -3.11 9.67 17.91
CA LYS A 109 -2.35 10.81 18.43
C LYS A 109 -2.55 12.04 17.53
N LEU A 110 -2.41 11.90 16.22
CA LEU A 110 -2.60 12.98 15.26
C LEU A 110 -3.99 13.64 15.39
N ILE A 111 -5.04 12.84 15.47
CA ILE A 111 -6.42 13.34 15.60
C ILE A 111 -6.60 14.11 16.92
N LYS A 112 -6.00 13.63 18.02
CA LYS A 112 -6.04 14.29 19.32
C LYS A 112 -5.23 15.59 19.34
N ASP A 113 -4.04 15.61 18.74
CA ASP A 113 -3.16 16.78 18.70
C ASP A 113 -3.81 17.94 17.93
N ASN A 114 -4.66 17.64 16.94
CA ASN A 114 -5.47 18.61 16.20
C ASN A 114 -6.77 19.03 16.93
N LYS A 115 -6.99 18.57 18.17
CA LYS A 115 -8.13 18.93 19.04
C LYS A 115 -9.51 18.69 18.39
N MET A 116 -9.60 17.68 17.53
CA MET A 116 -10.83 17.33 16.82
C MET A 116 -11.87 16.75 17.80
N LYS A 117 -13.15 17.15 17.65
CA LYS A 117 -14.24 16.73 18.55
C LYS A 117 -14.82 15.36 18.19
N VAL A 118 -13.94 14.37 18.02
CA VAL A 118 -14.28 12.99 17.66
C VAL A 118 -13.68 12.00 18.66
N GLN A 119 -14.30 10.84 18.76
CA GLN A 119 -13.77 9.67 19.45
C GLN A 119 -13.22 8.69 18.43
N VAL A 120 -12.02 8.15 18.68
CA VAL A 120 -11.38 7.15 17.82
C VAL A 120 -11.18 5.87 18.61
N ALA A 121 -11.63 4.75 18.06
CA ALA A 121 -11.48 3.42 18.65
C ALA A 121 -10.75 2.50 17.66
N VAL A 122 -9.67 1.85 18.12
CA VAL A 122 -8.96 0.83 17.34
C VAL A 122 -9.74 -0.48 17.43
N GLN A 123 -10.07 -1.07 16.29
CA GLN A 123 -10.87 -2.31 16.17
C GLN A 123 -10.11 -3.32 15.31
N GLY A 124 -9.22 -4.10 15.91
CA GLY A 124 -8.32 -4.96 15.14
C GLY A 124 -7.42 -4.11 14.25
N GLU A 125 -7.53 -4.28 12.94
CA GLU A 125 -6.70 -3.63 11.92
C GLU A 125 -7.40 -2.41 11.26
N GLN A 126 -8.42 -1.85 11.89
CA GLN A 126 -9.11 -0.64 11.44
C GLN A 126 -9.37 0.31 12.61
N LEU A 127 -9.67 1.58 12.31
CA LEU A 127 -10.03 2.58 13.32
C LEU A 127 -11.43 3.11 13.07
N ARG A 128 -12.35 2.94 14.02
CA ARG A 128 -13.65 3.60 13.99
C ARG A 128 -13.54 5.02 14.54
N VAL A 129 -13.97 6.00 13.75
CA VAL A 129 -14.08 7.41 14.14
C VAL A 129 -15.56 7.76 14.31
N THR A 130 -15.93 8.23 15.49
CA THR A 130 -17.31 8.62 15.84
C THR A 130 -17.35 10.08 16.27
N GLY A 131 -18.33 10.84 15.79
CA GLY A 131 -18.45 12.27 16.05
C GLY A 131 -19.89 12.70 16.23
N LYS A 132 -20.10 13.88 16.83
CA LYS A 132 -21.45 14.48 16.92
C LYS A 132 -21.86 15.18 15.63
N LYS A 133 -20.91 15.77 14.92
CA LYS A 133 -21.13 16.54 13.69
C LYS A 133 -20.44 15.86 12.51
N ARG A 134 -21.11 15.86 11.36
CA ARG A 134 -20.53 15.35 10.10
C ARG A 134 -19.33 16.20 9.65
N ASP A 135 -19.33 17.50 9.92
CA ASP A 135 -18.22 18.40 9.57
C ASP A 135 -16.92 18.00 10.28
N ASP A 136 -17.00 17.62 11.56
CA ASP A 136 -15.85 17.15 12.33
C ASP A 136 -15.29 15.85 11.71
N LEU A 137 -16.16 14.96 11.24
CA LEU A 137 -15.78 13.72 10.56
C LEU A 137 -15.10 13.98 9.20
N GLN A 138 -15.64 14.91 8.41
CA GLN A 138 -15.03 15.33 7.14
C GLN A 138 -13.63 15.93 7.36
N ALA A 139 -13.48 16.76 8.39
CA ALA A 139 -12.20 17.36 8.71
C ALA A 139 -11.16 16.31 9.18
N VAL A 140 -11.57 15.24 9.88
CA VAL A 140 -10.68 14.10 10.18
C VAL A 140 -10.24 13.39 8.90
N MET A 141 -11.14 13.16 7.94
CA MET A 141 -10.77 12.51 6.67
C MET A 141 -9.76 13.35 5.90
N THR A 142 -9.94 14.66 5.83
CA THR A 142 -8.96 15.57 5.19
C THR A 142 -7.62 15.55 5.91
N LEU A 143 -7.62 15.59 7.25
CA LEU A 143 -6.40 15.51 8.05
C LEU A 143 -5.63 14.22 7.78
N VAL A 144 -6.29 13.07 7.81
CA VAL A 144 -5.65 11.76 7.60
C VAL A 144 -5.15 11.62 6.17
N LYS A 145 -5.91 12.09 5.16
CA LYS A 145 -5.46 12.12 3.76
C LYS A 145 -4.22 12.98 3.53
N GLY A 146 -4.08 14.08 4.28
CA GLY A 146 -2.94 14.98 4.20
C GLY A 146 -1.69 14.49 4.90
N THR A 147 -1.71 13.30 5.51
CA THR A 147 -0.54 12.77 6.24
C THR A 147 0.39 11.98 5.35
N GLU A 148 1.69 12.16 5.60
CA GLU A 148 2.76 11.36 5.00
C GLU A 148 3.07 10.16 5.91
N LEU A 149 2.06 9.33 6.19
CA LEU A 149 2.29 8.04 6.83
C LEU A 149 2.70 7.00 5.77
N ASP A 150 3.28 5.90 6.24
CA ASP A 150 3.94 4.87 5.42
C ASP A 150 2.98 4.04 4.54
N GLN A 151 1.68 4.36 4.54
CA GLN A 151 0.62 3.70 3.77
C GLN A 151 -0.56 4.65 3.52
N GLY A 152 -1.35 4.36 2.50
CA GLY A 152 -2.60 5.06 2.22
C GLY A 152 -3.74 4.58 3.12
N PHE A 153 -4.73 5.46 3.30
CA PHE A 153 -5.93 5.14 4.06
C PHE A 153 -7.18 5.41 3.25
N GLN A 154 -8.13 4.48 3.33
CA GLN A 154 -9.47 4.63 2.80
C GLN A 154 -10.47 4.84 3.95
N PHE A 155 -11.62 5.39 3.60
CA PHE A 155 -12.69 5.68 4.56
C PHE A 155 -13.96 5.00 4.09
N ASN A 156 -14.46 4.05 4.88
CA ASN A 156 -15.63 3.25 4.52
C ASN A 156 -16.60 3.11 5.71
N ASN A 157 -17.63 2.28 5.56
CA ASN A 157 -18.61 1.94 6.60
C ASN A 157 -19.18 3.18 7.33
N PHE A 158 -19.61 4.18 6.55
CA PHE A 158 -20.28 5.37 7.08
C PHE A 158 -21.62 5.01 7.73
N ARG A 159 -21.85 5.50 8.95
CA ARG A 159 -23.07 5.26 9.75
C ARG A 159 -23.58 6.57 10.33
N ASP A 160 -24.87 6.60 10.67
CA ASP A 160 -25.57 7.72 11.30
C ASP A 160 -25.79 7.57 12.81
#